data_AF-A0A2V9SQS7-F1
#
_entry.id   AF-A0A2V9SQS7-F1
#
_cell.length_a   1.000
_cell.length_b   1.000
_cell.length_c   1.000
_cell.angle_alpha   90.00
_cell.angle_beta   90.00
_cell.angle_gamma   90.00
#
_symmetry.space_group_name_H-M   'P 1'
#
loop_
_entity.id
_entity.type
_entity.pdbx_description
1 polymer ?
#
loop_
_entity_poly.entity_id
_entity_poly.type
_entity_poly.pdbx_seq_one_letter_code
_entity_poly.pdbx_strand_id
1 'polypeptide(L)'
;MLKKLFFATVLAFSLSMLVFSQEQQGGMEMKGTPAKTKAAKQSRLEGIVIRSNKDKSELTVRSLGTNVEKTVQYDSSTKWASQEHHSKKVNDIDASQVNDNDRVIVLGTWDKDVLHASLISKRLTPH
;
A
#
# COMPACT_ATOMS: atom_id res chain seq x y z
N MET A 1 65.82 -15.64 -28.80
CA MET A 1 65.24 -14.28 -28.99
C MET A 1 64.10 -14.12 -27.98
N LEU A 2 64.36 -13.66 -26.76
CA LEU A 2 64.46 -12.27 -26.28
C LEU A 2 63.23 -11.41 -26.61
N LYS A 3 62.35 -11.23 -25.62
CA LYS A 3 61.78 -9.94 -25.19
C LYS A 3 61.25 -10.08 -23.77
N LYS A 4 62.07 -9.61 -22.81
CA LYS A 4 61.64 -9.27 -21.46
C LYS A 4 60.86 -7.95 -21.56
N LEU A 5 59.66 -7.88 -20.99
CA LEU A 5 59.05 -6.61 -20.63
C LEU A 5 58.56 -6.72 -19.18
N PHE A 6 59.37 -6.15 -18.29
CA PHE A 6 59.00 -5.91 -16.90
C PHE A 6 58.03 -4.72 -16.87
N PHE A 7 56.86 -4.91 -16.26
CA PHE A 7 56.06 -3.80 -15.74
C PHE A 7 55.80 -4.09 -14.27
N ALA A 8 56.61 -3.47 -13.41
CA ALA A 8 56.37 -3.40 -11.98
C ALA A 8 55.22 -2.40 -11.77
N THR A 9 54.10 -2.87 -11.25
CA THR A 9 53.05 -1.99 -10.72
C THR A 9 52.85 -2.38 -9.26
N VAL A 10 53.36 -1.52 -8.38
CA VAL A 10 53.05 -1.54 -6.95
C VAL A 10 51.57 -1.19 -6.83
N LEU A 11 50.71 -2.21 -6.71
CA LEU A 11 49.33 -2.01 -6.30
C LEU A 11 49.34 -2.00 -4.77
N ALA A 12 49.23 -0.82 -4.18
CA ALA A 12 49.01 -0.66 -2.76
C ALA A 12 47.68 -1.35 -2.39
N PHE A 13 47.79 -2.53 -1.77
CA PHE A 13 46.67 -3.29 -1.26
C PHE A 13 46.30 -2.70 0.10
N SER A 14 45.39 -1.72 0.12
CA SER A 14 44.78 -1.26 1.36
C SER A 14 43.85 -2.37 1.89
N LEU A 15 44.29 -3.00 2.97
CA LEU A 15 43.52 -3.91 3.80
C LEU A 15 42.21 -3.24 4.26
N SER A 16 41.07 -3.72 3.75
CA SER A 16 39.81 -3.79 4.50
C SER A 16 38.91 -4.87 3.88
N MET A 17 38.91 -6.04 4.50
CA MET A 17 37.89 -7.08 4.34
C MET A 17 36.80 -6.80 5.40
N LEU A 18 35.50 -7.13 5.29
CA LEU A 18 34.74 -7.96 4.35
C LEU A 18 33.22 -7.73 4.56
N VAL A 19 32.43 -8.15 3.55
CA VAL A 19 30.96 -8.31 3.49
C VAL A 19 30.15 -7.06 3.11
N PHE A 20 29.90 -6.92 1.81
CA PHE A 20 28.64 -6.36 1.32
C PHE A 20 27.52 -7.35 1.66
N SER A 21 26.83 -7.10 2.78
CA SER A 21 25.43 -7.43 2.91
C SER A 21 24.67 -6.14 2.62
N GLN A 22 23.79 -6.19 1.63
CA GLN A 22 22.99 -5.06 1.19
C GLN A 22 21.95 -4.70 2.26
N GLU A 23 22.33 -3.83 3.20
CA GLU A 23 21.47 -3.13 4.16
C GLU A 23 22.37 -1.98 4.71
N GLN A 24 22.08 -0.68 4.65
CA GLN A 24 20.90 0.02 5.16
C GLN A 24 21.07 1.53 4.96
N GLN A 25 19.97 2.27 4.74
CA GLN A 25 19.60 3.57 5.38
C GLN A 25 18.35 4.12 4.67
N GLY A 26 17.26 4.53 5.33
CA GLY A 26 17.14 4.99 6.70
C GLY A 26 16.19 4.17 7.58
N GLY A 27 16.57 4.09 8.85
CA GLY A 27 15.74 3.56 9.91
C GLY A 27 14.91 4.64 10.61
N MET A 28 13.92 4.17 11.36
CA MET A 28 13.90 4.39 12.80
C MET A 28 13.22 3.19 13.45
N GLU A 29 14.03 2.30 14.00
CA GLU A 29 13.59 1.31 14.97
C GLU A 29 13.75 1.92 16.37
N MET A 30 12.66 2.08 17.11
CA MET A 30 12.71 2.21 18.57
C MET A 30 12.38 0.83 19.15
N LYS A 31 13.40 0.17 19.71
CA LYS A 31 13.29 -1.14 20.36
C LYS A 31 12.94 -0.93 21.84
N GLY A 32 11.68 -1.17 22.18
CA GLY A 32 11.20 -1.34 23.54
C GLY A 32 9.97 -2.24 23.50
N THR A 33 10.14 -3.52 23.83
CA THR A 33 9.04 -4.50 23.93
C THR A 33 8.23 -4.22 25.20
N PRO A 34 6.89 -4.32 25.12
CA PRO A 34 6.25 -5.59 25.46
C PRO A 34 5.30 -6.06 24.34
N ALA A 35 5.31 -7.38 24.09
CA ALA A 35 4.43 -8.13 23.18
C ALA A 35 4.05 -7.42 21.86
N LYS A 36 4.92 -7.51 20.85
CA LYS A 36 4.64 -7.03 19.49
C LYS A 36 3.54 -7.88 18.83
N THR A 37 2.28 -7.46 18.97
CA THR A 37 1.25 -7.79 17.98
C THR A 37 1.80 -7.37 16.62
N LYS A 38 1.97 -8.29 15.67
CA LYS A 38 2.36 -7.95 14.29
C LYS A 38 1.36 -6.91 13.78
N ALA A 39 1.79 -5.67 13.60
CA ALA A 39 0.93 -4.66 12.98
C ALA A 39 0.51 -5.17 11.60
N ALA A 40 -0.79 -5.35 11.39
CA ALA A 40 -1.30 -5.89 10.14
C ALA A 40 -0.96 -4.92 9.00
N LYS A 41 -0.45 -5.45 7.88
CA LYS A 41 -0.05 -4.65 6.72
C LYS A 41 -1.29 -4.01 6.10
N GLN A 42 -1.33 -2.67 6.09
CA GLN A 42 -2.40 -1.93 5.42
C GLN A 42 -2.38 -2.20 3.92
N SER A 43 -3.51 -2.62 3.39
CA SER A 43 -3.74 -2.98 1.99
C SER A 43 -4.55 -1.91 1.29
N ARG A 44 -4.43 -1.84 -0.04
CA ARG A 44 -5.13 -0.88 -0.91
C ARG A 44 -5.87 -1.63 -2.00
N LEU A 45 -7.17 -1.37 -2.13
CA LEU A 45 -8.03 -1.83 -3.21
C LEU A 45 -8.56 -0.61 -3.96
N GLU A 46 -8.48 -0.63 -5.28
CA GLU A 46 -9.04 0.42 -6.11
C GLU A 46 -10.00 -0.20 -7.12
N GLY A 47 -11.21 0.34 -7.22
CA GLY A 47 -12.27 -0.33 -7.95
C GLY A 47 -13.53 0.48 -8.13
N ILE A 48 -14.51 -0.15 -8.77
CA ILE A 48 -15.87 0.36 -8.92
C ILE A 48 -16.79 -0.39 -7.96
N VAL A 49 -17.60 0.32 -7.18
CA VAL A 49 -18.65 -0.30 -6.36
C VAL A 49 -19.70 -0.88 -7.31
N ILE A 50 -19.93 -2.19 -7.24
CA ILE A 50 -20.95 -2.86 -8.07
C ILE A 50 -22.20 -3.21 -7.29
N ARG A 51 -22.11 -3.19 -5.96
CA ARG A 51 -23.23 -3.40 -5.05
C ARG A 51 -22.92 -2.79 -3.68
N SER A 52 -23.86 -2.01 -3.16
CA SER A 52 -23.84 -1.50 -1.79
C SER A 52 -24.92 -2.18 -0.95
N ASN A 53 -24.55 -2.71 0.21
CA ASN A 53 -25.48 -3.28 1.18
C ASN A 53 -25.30 -2.59 2.53
N LYS A 54 -26.14 -1.59 2.78
CA LYS A 54 -26.07 -0.75 3.98
C LYS A 54 -26.45 -1.50 5.25
N ASP A 55 -27.38 -2.47 5.16
CA ASP A 55 -27.82 -3.27 6.31
C ASP A 55 -26.72 -4.19 6.84
N LYS A 56 -25.81 -4.63 5.96
CA LYS A 56 -24.67 -5.49 6.30
C LYS A 56 -23.35 -4.74 6.43
N SER A 57 -23.37 -3.42 6.26
CA SER A 57 -22.17 -2.59 6.17
C SER A 57 -21.12 -3.15 5.19
N GLU A 58 -21.57 -3.53 4.00
CA GLU A 58 -20.77 -4.23 3.01
C GLU A 58 -20.84 -3.54 1.64
N LEU A 59 -19.69 -3.43 0.97
CA LEU A 59 -19.58 -3.09 -0.45
C LEU A 59 -18.99 -4.26 -1.21
N THR A 60 -19.49 -4.52 -2.41
CA THR A 60 -18.81 -5.34 -3.41
C THR A 60 -18.11 -4.42 -4.40
N VAL A 61 -16.78 -4.52 -4.47
CA VAL A 61 -15.92 -3.66 -5.30
C VAL A 61 -15.24 -4.50 -6.37
N ARG A 62 -15.44 -4.14 -7.63
CA ARG A 62 -14.75 -4.73 -8.77
C ARG A 62 -13.45 -3.99 -9.02
N SER A 63 -12.33 -4.69 -8.89
CA SER A 63 -10.99 -4.12 -8.99
C SER A 63 -10.70 -3.56 -10.39
N LEU A 64 -10.21 -2.32 -10.45
CA LEU A 64 -9.68 -1.72 -11.67
C LEU A 64 -8.32 -2.36 -11.98
N GLY A 65 -8.26 -3.14 -13.06
CA GLY A 65 -7.03 -3.80 -13.54
C GLY A 65 -7.12 -5.32 -13.62
N THR A 66 -7.89 -5.95 -12.73
CA THR A 66 -8.08 -7.42 -12.74
C THR A 66 -9.53 -7.86 -12.96
N ASN A 67 -10.50 -6.93 -12.87
CA ASN A 67 -11.95 -7.21 -12.93
C ASN A 67 -12.44 -8.21 -11.86
N VAL A 68 -11.62 -8.55 -10.87
CA VAL A 68 -12.00 -9.42 -9.76
C VAL A 68 -12.87 -8.65 -8.79
N GLU A 69 -13.97 -9.26 -8.37
CA GLU A 69 -14.86 -8.73 -7.33
C GLU A 69 -14.31 -9.06 -5.94
N LYS A 70 -14.36 -8.07 -5.05
CA LYS A 70 -13.89 -8.16 -3.67
C LYS A 70 -14.93 -7.63 -2.72
N THR A 71 -15.06 -8.32 -1.58
CA THR A 71 -15.93 -7.89 -0.49
C THR A 71 -15.18 -6.93 0.41
N VAL A 72 -15.80 -5.80 0.70
CA VAL A 72 -15.31 -4.76 1.60
C VAL A 72 -16.32 -4.61 2.74
N GLN A 73 -15.88 -4.82 3.97
CA GLN A 73 -16.69 -4.52 5.15
C GLN A 73 -16.24 -3.21 5.77
N TYR A 74 -17.21 -2.43 6.23
CA TYR A 74 -16.99 -1.20 6.96
C TYR A 74 -17.75 -1.21 8.28
N ASP A 75 -17.33 -0.34 9.19
CA ASP A 75 -17.99 -0.15 10.47
C ASP A 75 -17.99 1.34 10.84
N SER A 76 -18.40 1.66 12.07
CA SER A 76 -18.46 3.03 12.55
C SER A 76 -17.09 3.73 12.65
N SER A 77 -15.99 2.97 12.63
CA SER A 77 -14.62 3.50 12.63
C SER A 77 -14.08 3.79 11.23
N THR A 78 -14.73 3.26 10.18
CA THR A 78 -14.33 3.52 8.80
C THR A 78 -14.47 4.99 8.45
N LYS A 79 -13.38 5.58 7.97
CA LYS A 79 -13.39 6.97 7.48
C LYS A 79 -13.93 7.02 6.06
N TRP A 80 -14.68 8.07 5.76
CA TRP A 80 -15.29 8.29 4.46
C TRP A 80 -14.82 9.62 3.89
N ALA A 81 -14.34 9.61 2.66
CA ALA A 81 -13.84 10.80 1.99
C ALA A 81 -14.21 10.83 0.51
N SER A 82 -14.20 12.01 -0.10
CA SER A 82 -14.19 12.16 -1.56
C SER A 82 -13.02 13.02 -2.01
N GLN A 83 -12.49 12.71 -3.20
CA GLN A 83 -11.35 13.42 -3.77
C GLN A 83 -11.40 13.43 -5.30
N GLU A 84 -11.15 14.61 -5.87
CA GLU A 84 -10.92 14.79 -7.30
C GLU A 84 -9.53 14.26 -7.71
N HIS A 85 -9.38 13.77 -8.94
CA HIS A 85 -8.09 13.32 -9.47
C HIS A 85 -7.05 14.45 -9.41
N HIS A 86 -5.85 14.11 -8.93
CA HIS A 86 -4.74 15.04 -8.66
C HIS A 86 -5.01 16.19 -7.68
N SER A 87 -6.22 16.33 -7.13
CA SER A 87 -6.50 17.35 -6.12
C SER A 87 -5.94 16.94 -4.76
N LYS A 88 -5.37 17.89 -4.03
CA LYS A 88 -4.99 17.70 -2.61
C LYS A 88 -6.17 17.95 -1.66
N LYS A 89 -7.30 18.46 -2.18
CA LYS A 89 -8.51 18.72 -1.40
C LYS A 89 -9.25 17.40 -1.18
N VAL A 90 -9.35 17.01 0.08
CA VAL A 90 -10.17 15.89 0.53
C VAL A 90 -11.44 16.48 1.14
N ASN A 91 -12.61 15.99 0.74
CA ASN A 91 -13.86 16.34 1.40
C ASN A 91 -14.28 15.19 2.30
N ASP A 92 -14.68 15.50 3.52
CA ASP A 92 -15.34 14.53 4.39
C ASP A 92 -16.74 14.26 3.84
N ILE A 93 -17.09 12.97 3.76
CA ILE A 93 -18.41 12.50 3.33
C ILE A 93 -18.87 11.43 4.32
N ASP A 94 -20.05 10.87 4.09
CA ASP A 94 -20.52 9.69 4.80
C ASP A 94 -20.86 8.52 3.85
N ALA A 95 -21.17 7.36 4.42
CA ALA A 95 -21.47 6.13 3.68
C ALA A 95 -22.64 6.27 2.68
N SER A 96 -23.59 7.18 2.93
CA SER A 96 -24.73 7.42 2.03
C SER A 96 -24.32 8.08 0.70
N GLN A 97 -23.14 8.69 0.64
CA GLN A 97 -22.64 9.40 -0.54
C GLN A 97 -21.80 8.52 -1.47
N VAL A 98 -21.58 7.25 -1.08
CA VAL A 98 -20.99 6.20 -1.93
C VAL A 98 -22.11 5.28 -2.40
N ASN A 99 -22.31 5.25 -3.71
CA ASN A 99 -23.36 4.50 -4.38
C ASN A 99 -22.77 3.52 -5.40
N ASP A 100 -23.62 2.66 -5.92
CA ASP A 100 -23.25 1.76 -7.01
C ASP A 100 -22.77 2.55 -8.22
N ASN A 101 -21.77 2.00 -8.91
CA ASN A 101 -20.98 2.59 -9.99
C ASN A 101 -20.01 3.71 -9.58
N ASP A 102 -19.92 4.08 -8.30
CA ASP A 102 -18.86 4.99 -7.86
C ASP A 102 -17.49 4.31 -7.89
N ARG A 103 -16.48 5.05 -8.34
CA ARG A 103 -15.09 4.65 -8.19
C ARG A 103 -14.61 4.95 -6.78
N VAL A 104 -13.96 3.99 -6.15
CA VAL A 104 -13.43 4.10 -4.79
C VAL A 104 -11.99 3.60 -4.69
N ILE A 105 -11.25 4.20 -3.77
CA ILE A 105 -10.02 3.63 -3.21
C ILE A 105 -10.33 3.24 -1.77
N VAL A 106 -10.13 1.98 -1.44
CA VAL A 106 -10.32 1.42 -0.11
C VAL A 106 -8.96 1.11 0.48
N LEU A 107 -8.71 1.59 1.70
CA LEU A 107 -7.60 1.14 2.54
C LEU A 107 -8.14 0.29 3.67
N GLY A 108 -7.41 -0.74 4.06
CA GLY A 108 -7.86 -1.66 5.10
C GLY A 108 -6.92 -2.81 5.37
N THR A 109 -7.41 -3.83 6.05
CA THR A 109 -6.69 -5.08 6.32
C THR A 109 -7.49 -6.25 5.76
N TRP A 110 -6.82 -7.14 5.04
CA TRP A 110 -7.45 -8.38 4.57
C TRP A 110 -7.60 -9.37 5.72
N ASP A 111 -8.83 -9.86 5.90
CA ASP A 111 -9.11 -11.12 6.58
C ASP A 111 -9.65 -12.10 5.55
N LYS A 112 -8.84 -13.09 5.18
CA LYS A 112 -9.11 -14.02 4.06
C LYS A 112 -9.45 -13.24 2.78
N ASP A 113 -10.71 -13.30 2.34
CA ASP A 113 -11.21 -12.67 1.11
C ASP A 113 -11.98 -11.36 1.36
N VAL A 114 -12.09 -10.93 2.62
CA VAL A 114 -12.80 -9.70 3.02
C VAL A 114 -11.79 -8.62 3.40
N LEU A 115 -11.96 -7.42 2.84
CA LEU A 115 -11.19 -6.25 3.22
C LEU A 115 -11.95 -5.47 4.30
N HIS A 116 -11.41 -5.43 5.51
CA HIS A 116 -11.95 -4.57 6.57
C HIS A 116 -11.40 -3.15 6.39
N ALA A 117 -12.29 -2.23 6.00
CA ALA A 117 -11.92 -0.90 5.56
C ALA A 117 -11.65 0.05 6.75
N SER A 118 -10.48 0.68 6.73
CA SER A 118 -10.16 1.82 7.59
C SER A 118 -10.49 3.16 6.91
N LEU A 119 -10.46 3.20 5.58
CA LEU A 119 -10.81 4.36 4.76
C LEU A 119 -11.48 3.91 3.46
N ILE A 120 -12.58 4.56 3.10
CA ILE A 120 -13.21 4.47 1.78
C ILE A 120 -13.22 5.89 1.18
N SER A 121 -12.48 6.06 0.09
CA SER A 121 -12.34 7.34 -0.62
C SER A 121 -12.99 7.27 -2.01
N LYS A 122 -14.10 7.96 -2.19
CA LYS A 122 -14.77 8.14 -3.48
C LYS A 122 -13.93 9.03 -4.40
N ARG A 123 -13.78 8.63 -5.65
CA ARG A 123 -13.16 9.43 -6.71
C ARG A 123 -14.25 10.19 -7.45
N LEU A 124 -14.09 11.51 -7.55
CA LEU A 124 -15.07 12.39 -8.19
C LEU A 124 -14.86 12.52 -9.71
N THR A 125 -13.68 12.19 -10.18
CA THR A 125 -13.35 12.22 -11.61
C THR A 125 -13.84 10.95 -12.30
N PRO A 126 -14.60 11.06 -13.40
CA PRO A 126 -14.92 9.94 -14.26
C PRO A 126 -13.63 9.36 -14.89
N HIS A 127 -13.73 8.10 -15.34
CA HIS A 127 -12.63 7.40 -16.00
C HIS A 127 -12.72 7.55 -17.52
#